data_AF-A0A839ESJ9-F1
#
_entry.id   AF-A0A839ESJ9-F1
#
_cell.length_a   1.000
_cell.length_b   1.000
_cell.length_c   1.000
_cell.angle_alpha   90.00
_cell.angle_beta   90.00
_cell.angle_gamma   90.00
#
_symmetry.space_group_name_H-M   'P 1'
#
loop_
_entity.id
_entity.type
_entity.pdbx_description
1 polymer ?
#
loop_
_entity_poly.entity_id
_entity_poly.type
_entity_poly.pdbx_seq_one_letter_code
_entity_poly.pdbx_strand_id
1 'polypeptide(L)'
;MPLKPNRTRWNDALSRVDATRFEALIADHYRAEGWSVDRVGAEATGRKYDGGIDLKLRRGDAYVVVQCKRWTAKQVPHNDVHELIGVMLTEHATGAVLVTCGEFTHAALVAASRQPSVQLVDGEMVRRWIDLAALEAEAAREPSGGSAGTDDWTHVFTQRGTDRASAPRSPTGQGASVGAIAAAVALIAFLAFVVLPLRSVTTSPTTRAPARTREGSLAPAPYPTIPNTAPATPTHTPERSGRLRAVSEPMERATTTYLREAGIPDTRRPIDHEAARMAAKNVSGVRSALWLDHDNFVVMVDGADHRSMAMIDDVCLALEPLGDTLAVVVNVQDITAQHADGATTLSRNCQLAEGQRALFQRKRQVDVVAPEVRALFKGQQSE
;
A
#
# COMPACT_ATOMS: atom_id res chain seq x y z
N MET A 1 -10.93 4.27 -5.11
CA MET A 1 -11.90 4.22 -6.23
C MET A 1 -12.44 2.80 -6.33
N PRO A 2 -13.76 2.57 -6.43
CA PRO A 2 -14.30 1.21 -6.45
C PRO A 2 -13.91 0.48 -7.74
N LEU A 3 -13.44 -0.77 -7.62
CA LEU A 3 -13.07 -1.61 -8.77
C LEU A 3 -14.30 -1.96 -9.61
N LYS A 4 -14.20 -1.73 -10.94
CA LYS A 4 -15.26 -2.05 -11.90
C LYS A 4 -15.41 -3.57 -12.03
N PRO A 5 -16.64 -4.12 -12.05
CA PRO A 5 -16.83 -5.54 -12.34
C PRO A 5 -16.45 -5.87 -13.79
N ASN A 6 -15.99 -7.12 -14.03
CA ASN A 6 -15.82 -7.63 -15.39
C ASN A 6 -17.17 -7.63 -16.12
N ARG A 7 -17.16 -7.32 -17.42
CA ARG A 7 -18.36 -7.38 -18.25
C ARG A 7 -18.76 -8.83 -18.50
N THR A 8 -17.75 -9.67 -18.73
CA THR A 8 -17.92 -11.12 -18.90
C THR A 8 -17.56 -11.85 -17.62
N ARG A 9 -18.46 -12.72 -17.15
CA ARG A 9 -18.19 -13.66 -16.06
C ARG A 9 -17.96 -15.04 -16.63
N TRP A 10 -16.70 -15.43 -16.69
CA TRP A 10 -16.29 -16.73 -17.19
C TRP A 10 -16.49 -17.82 -16.13
N ASN A 11 -17.04 -18.96 -16.53
CA ASN A 11 -17.20 -20.15 -15.69
C ASN A 11 -16.56 -21.38 -16.35
N ASP A 12 -15.28 -21.28 -16.66
CA ASP A 12 -14.47 -22.32 -17.31
C ASP A 12 -13.30 -22.73 -16.41
N ALA A 13 -12.48 -23.69 -16.84
CA ALA A 13 -11.34 -24.13 -16.05
C ALA A 13 -10.38 -23.01 -15.69
N LEU A 14 -10.12 -22.08 -16.62
CA LEU A 14 -9.20 -20.97 -16.38
C LEU A 14 -9.71 -20.01 -15.29
N SER A 15 -11.03 -19.85 -15.12
CA SER A 15 -11.55 -19.02 -14.02
C SER A 15 -11.50 -19.72 -12.65
N ARG A 16 -11.15 -21.00 -12.61
CA ARG A 16 -11.11 -21.84 -11.40
C ARG A 16 -9.70 -22.22 -10.93
N VAL A 17 -8.66 -22.06 -11.76
CA VAL A 17 -7.27 -22.34 -11.34
C VAL A 17 -6.80 -21.39 -10.24
N ASP A 18 -5.83 -21.83 -9.44
CA ASP A 18 -5.13 -20.99 -8.49
C ASP A 18 -4.05 -20.10 -9.16
N ALA A 19 -3.30 -19.33 -8.37
CA ALA A 19 -2.37 -18.32 -8.88
C ALA A 19 -1.09 -18.99 -9.41
N THR A 20 -0.50 -19.89 -8.62
CA THR A 20 0.60 -20.76 -9.04
C THR A 20 0.32 -21.48 -10.37
N ARG A 21 -0.84 -22.11 -10.51
CA ARG A 21 -1.20 -22.83 -11.74
C ARG A 21 -1.42 -21.88 -12.90
N PHE A 22 -2.03 -20.72 -12.66
CA PHE A 22 -2.17 -19.68 -13.68
C PHE A 22 -0.80 -19.21 -14.20
N GLU A 23 0.13 -18.86 -13.30
CA GLU A 23 1.50 -18.48 -13.67
C GLU A 23 2.23 -19.58 -14.44
N ALA A 24 2.03 -20.84 -14.04
CA ALA A 24 2.61 -21.99 -14.75
C ALA A 24 2.08 -22.09 -16.19
N LEU A 25 0.78 -21.91 -16.41
CA LEU A 25 0.19 -21.95 -17.75
C LEU A 25 0.72 -20.82 -18.65
N ILE A 26 0.87 -19.61 -18.11
CA ILE A 26 1.47 -18.48 -18.85
C ILE A 26 2.95 -18.75 -19.15
N ALA A 27 3.69 -19.31 -18.19
CA ALA A 27 5.09 -19.68 -18.39
C ALA A 27 5.25 -20.73 -19.50
N ASP A 28 4.40 -21.76 -19.51
CA ASP A 28 4.45 -22.84 -20.50
C ASP A 28 4.11 -22.32 -21.90
N HIS A 29 3.16 -21.39 -22.02
CA HIS A 29 2.89 -20.71 -23.28
C HIS A 29 4.12 -19.97 -23.82
N TYR A 30 4.77 -19.12 -23.00
CA TYR A 30 5.95 -18.38 -23.44
C TYR A 30 7.15 -19.29 -23.73
N ARG A 31 7.32 -20.40 -22.99
CA ARG A 31 8.33 -21.42 -23.32
C ARG A 31 8.09 -22.04 -24.68
N ALA A 32 6.83 -22.36 -25.01
CA ALA A 32 6.45 -22.89 -26.31
C ALA A 32 6.71 -21.88 -27.45
N GLU A 33 6.62 -20.57 -27.16
CA GLU A 33 7.03 -19.50 -28.09
C GLU A 33 8.56 -19.29 -28.16
N GLY A 34 9.36 -20.09 -27.46
CA GLY A 34 10.82 -20.06 -27.51
C GLY A 34 11.49 -19.06 -26.57
N TRP A 35 10.79 -18.60 -25.53
CA TRP A 35 11.40 -17.81 -24.46
C TRP A 35 12.08 -18.70 -23.41
N SER A 36 13.20 -18.23 -22.85
CA SER A 36 13.69 -18.73 -21.57
C SER A 36 12.88 -18.07 -20.45
N VAL A 37 12.30 -18.85 -19.55
CA VAL A 37 11.32 -18.37 -18.56
C VAL A 37 11.71 -18.79 -17.15
N ASP A 38 12.07 -17.80 -16.33
CA ASP A 38 12.25 -17.96 -14.89
C ASP A 38 10.95 -17.59 -14.17
N ARG A 39 10.37 -18.51 -13.39
CA ARG A 39 9.27 -18.20 -12.48
C ARG A 39 9.85 -17.68 -11.17
N VAL A 40 9.59 -16.42 -10.87
CA VAL A 40 10.11 -15.73 -9.68
C VAL A 40 9.01 -15.39 -8.66
N GLY A 41 7.75 -15.60 -9.06
CA GLY A 41 6.53 -15.47 -8.25
C GLY A 41 6.67 -15.90 -6.80
N ALA A 42 6.01 -15.18 -5.89
CA ALA A 42 6.07 -15.41 -4.45
C ALA A 42 5.67 -16.85 -4.05
N GLU A 43 4.72 -17.46 -4.77
CA GLU A 43 4.32 -18.85 -4.55
C GLU A 43 5.34 -19.86 -5.13
N ALA A 44 6.07 -19.50 -6.19
CA ALA A 44 7.07 -20.36 -6.82
C ALA A 44 8.43 -20.39 -6.09
N THR A 45 8.80 -19.30 -5.42
CA THR A 45 10.12 -19.16 -4.77
C THR A 45 10.08 -19.23 -3.24
N GLY A 46 8.88 -19.21 -2.63
CA GLY A 46 8.70 -19.14 -1.18
C GLY A 46 9.21 -17.84 -0.56
N ARG A 47 9.67 -16.88 -1.36
CA ARG A 47 10.07 -15.53 -0.93
C ARG A 47 8.87 -14.63 -1.12
N LYS A 48 8.46 -13.95 -0.04
CA LYS A 48 7.15 -13.31 0.03
C LYS A 48 6.96 -12.12 -0.92
N TYR A 49 8.00 -11.56 -1.54
CA TYR A 49 7.89 -10.39 -2.40
C TYR A 49 9.03 -10.32 -3.42
N ASP A 50 8.74 -10.64 -4.67
CA ASP A 50 9.61 -10.46 -5.86
C ASP A 50 9.39 -9.09 -6.56
N GLY A 51 8.64 -8.18 -5.92
CA GLY A 51 8.33 -6.87 -6.50
C GLY A 51 7.16 -6.89 -7.48
N GLY A 52 6.33 -7.94 -7.47
CA GLY A 52 5.17 -8.05 -8.36
C GLY A 52 5.53 -8.60 -9.74
N ILE A 53 6.61 -9.39 -9.82
CA ILE A 53 7.05 -10.06 -11.04
C ILE A 53 6.82 -11.55 -10.85
N ASP A 54 5.95 -12.13 -11.66
CA ASP A 54 5.71 -13.58 -11.59
C ASP A 54 6.67 -14.32 -12.51
N LEU A 55 6.95 -13.76 -13.71
CA LEU A 55 7.86 -14.35 -14.70
C LEU A 55 8.90 -13.35 -15.21
N LYS A 56 10.11 -13.85 -15.43
CA LYS A 56 11.19 -13.16 -16.15
C LYS A 56 11.47 -13.91 -17.45
N LEU A 57 11.20 -13.27 -18.60
CA LEU A 57 11.39 -13.85 -19.92
C LEU A 57 12.68 -13.32 -20.55
N ARG A 58 13.48 -14.19 -21.17
CA ARG A 58 14.67 -13.80 -21.94
C ARG A 58 14.71 -14.46 -23.30
N ARG A 59 15.03 -13.68 -24.34
CA ARG A 59 15.26 -14.18 -25.70
C ARG A 59 16.14 -13.21 -26.49
N GLY A 60 17.37 -13.63 -26.78
CA GLY A 60 18.40 -12.72 -27.31
C GLY A 60 18.63 -11.56 -26.35
N ASP A 61 18.60 -10.34 -26.86
CA ASP A 61 18.75 -9.10 -26.07
C ASP A 61 17.44 -8.65 -25.38
N ALA A 62 16.33 -9.34 -25.63
CA ALA A 62 15.06 -9.01 -25.00
C ALA A 62 14.99 -9.58 -23.57
N TYR A 63 14.69 -8.71 -22.62
CA TYR A 63 14.37 -9.05 -21.23
C TYR A 63 13.00 -8.48 -20.87
N VAL A 64 12.03 -9.35 -20.59
CA VAL A 64 10.64 -8.94 -20.35
C VAL A 64 10.18 -9.43 -18.97
N VAL A 65 9.59 -8.54 -18.19
CA VAL A 65 8.96 -8.88 -16.90
C VAL A 65 7.47 -9.08 -17.07
N VAL A 66 6.91 -10.12 -16.44
CA VAL A 66 5.49 -10.45 -16.54
C VAL A 66 4.87 -10.42 -15.16
N GLN A 67 3.72 -9.75 -15.05
CA GLN A 67 2.86 -9.79 -13.87
C GLN A 67 1.51 -10.41 -14.24
N CYS A 68 1.04 -11.32 -13.42
CA CYS A 68 -0.18 -12.11 -13.54
C CYS A 68 -1.16 -11.69 -12.44
N LYS A 69 -2.28 -11.08 -12.83
CA LYS A 69 -3.38 -10.71 -11.93
C LYS A 69 -4.55 -11.65 -12.17
N ARG A 70 -4.73 -12.67 -11.33
CA ARG A 70 -5.82 -13.67 -11.40
C ARG A 70 -7.21 -13.11 -11.01
N TRP A 71 -7.58 -11.97 -11.57
CA TRP A 71 -8.81 -11.24 -11.24
C TRP A 71 -9.94 -11.71 -12.15
N THR A 72 -10.85 -12.53 -11.61
CA THR A 72 -11.96 -13.11 -12.37
C THR A 72 -13.27 -12.31 -12.25
N ALA A 73 -13.41 -11.50 -11.20
CA ALA A 73 -14.64 -10.74 -10.92
C ALA A 73 -14.56 -9.24 -11.21
N LYS A 74 -13.36 -8.66 -11.19
CA LYS A 74 -13.11 -7.22 -11.30
C LYS A 74 -12.11 -6.93 -12.40
N GLN A 75 -12.29 -5.79 -13.05
CA GLN A 75 -11.38 -5.29 -14.07
C GLN A 75 -10.11 -4.75 -13.43
N VAL A 76 -8.99 -5.00 -14.09
CA VAL A 76 -7.69 -4.48 -13.67
C VAL A 76 -7.59 -2.97 -14.02
N PRO A 77 -7.36 -2.08 -13.03
CA PRO A 77 -7.29 -0.64 -13.24
C PRO A 77 -5.94 -0.21 -13.85
N HIS A 78 -5.87 1.06 -14.25
CA HIS A 78 -4.65 1.65 -14.81
C HIS A 78 -3.48 1.73 -13.81
N ASN A 79 -3.76 1.67 -12.50
CA ASN A 79 -2.73 1.69 -11.46
C ASN A 79 -1.77 0.51 -11.60
N ASP A 80 -2.28 -0.70 -11.85
CA ASP A 80 -1.44 -1.90 -12.06
C ASP A 80 -0.52 -1.75 -13.29
N VAL A 81 -0.98 -1.06 -14.34
CA VAL A 81 -0.14 -0.77 -15.51
C VAL A 81 1.01 0.16 -15.14
N HIS A 82 0.74 1.22 -14.36
CA HIS A 82 1.77 2.16 -13.89
C HIS A 82 2.76 1.52 -12.92
N GLU A 83 2.29 0.63 -12.04
CA GLU A 83 3.12 -0.16 -11.16
C GLU A 83 4.09 -1.04 -11.96
N LEU A 84 3.56 -1.79 -12.94
CA LEU A 84 4.35 -2.65 -13.81
C LEU A 84 5.39 -1.86 -14.63
N ILE A 85 5.06 -0.65 -15.10
CA ILE A 85 6.04 0.24 -15.75
C ILE A 85 7.20 0.57 -14.80
N GLY A 86 6.90 0.86 -13.53
CA GLY A 86 7.92 1.11 -12.52
C GLY A 86 8.84 -0.09 -12.30
N VAL A 87 8.25 -1.29 -12.23
CA VAL A 87 8.98 -2.55 -12.12
C VAL A 87 9.87 -2.79 -13.33
N MET A 88 9.34 -2.65 -14.55
CA MET A 88 10.09 -2.78 -15.80
C MET A 88 11.34 -1.90 -15.81
N LEU A 89 11.20 -0.62 -15.43
CA LEU A 89 12.30 0.34 -15.41
C LEU A 89 13.34 0.02 -14.33
N THR A 90 12.89 -0.46 -13.17
CA THR A 90 13.76 -0.79 -12.03
C THR A 90 14.57 -2.06 -12.29
N GLU A 91 13.98 -3.04 -12.98
CA GLU A 91 14.64 -4.27 -13.40
C GLU A 91 15.52 -4.09 -14.65
N HIS A 92 15.49 -2.91 -15.28
CA HIS A 92 16.12 -2.67 -16.57
C HIS A 92 15.62 -3.64 -17.67
N ALA A 93 14.34 -4.00 -17.61
CA ALA A 93 13.68 -4.81 -18.62
C ALA A 93 13.41 -4.00 -19.89
N THR A 94 13.57 -4.65 -21.05
CA THR A 94 13.26 -4.07 -22.36
C THR A 94 11.76 -3.98 -22.63
N GLY A 95 10.95 -4.72 -21.87
CA GLY A 95 9.50 -4.66 -21.95
C GLY A 95 8.80 -5.28 -20.74
N ALA A 96 7.48 -5.14 -20.69
CA ALA A 96 6.66 -5.73 -19.65
C ALA A 96 5.30 -6.21 -20.17
N VAL A 97 4.76 -7.24 -19.52
CA VAL A 97 3.44 -7.80 -19.85
C VAL A 97 2.59 -7.91 -18.59
N LEU A 98 1.39 -7.34 -18.63
CA LEU A 98 0.38 -7.54 -17.58
C LEU A 98 -0.67 -8.52 -18.09
N VAL A 99 -0.83 -9.63 -17.39
CA VAL A 99 -1.72 -10.74 -17.77
C VAL A 99 -2.85 -10.85 -16.76
N THR A 100 -4.09 -11.08 -17.21
CA THR A 100 -5.24 -11.33 -16.33
C THR A 100 -6.18 -12.40 -16.88
N CYS A 101 -6.89 -13.11 -15.99
CA CYS A 101 -7.99 -14.00 -16.40
C CYS A 101 -9.27 -13.25 -16.79
N GLY A 102 -9.36 -11.97 -16.41
CA GLY A 102 -10.53 -11.10 -16.55
C GLY A 102 -10.35 -10.06 -17.64
N GLU A 103 -10.71 -8.82 -17.35
CA GLU A 103 -10.68 -7.71 -18.30
C GLU A 103 -9.85 -6.54 -17.75
N PHE A 104 -9.36 -5.69 -18.64
CA PHE A 104 -8.79 -4.40 -18.27
C PHE A 104 -9.84 -3.30 -18.31
N THR A 105 -9.70 -2.31 -17.43
CA THR A 105 -10.47 -1.06 -17.56
C THR A 105 -10.04 -0.29 -18.81
N HIS A 106 -10.94 0.53 -19.37
CA HIS A 106 -10.57 1.40 -20.49
C HIS A 106 -9.37 2.32 -20.16
N ALA A 107 -9.27 2.80 -18.91
CA ALA A 107 -8.13 3.59 -18.47
C ALA A 107 -6.81 2.80 -18.51
N ALA A 108 -6.83 1.50 -18.18
CA ALA A 108 -5.64 0.65 -18.28
C ALA A 108 -5.20 0.46 -19.73
N LEU A 109 -6.17 0.24 -20.65
CA LEU A 109 -5.89 0.15 -22.08
C LEU A 109 -5.27 1.45 -22.62
N VAL A 110 -5.80 2.61 -22.22
CA VAL A 110 -5.25 3.93 -22.58
C VAL A 110 -3.87 4.18 -21.97
N ALA A 111 -3.62 3.69 -20.75
CA ALA A 111 -2.30 3.82 -20.11
C ALA A 111 -1.25 2.98 -20.85
N ALA A 112 -1.57 1.73 -21.19
CA ALA A 112 -0.67 0.84 -21.92
C ALA A 112 -0.40 1.33 -23.35
N SER A 113 -1.39 1.88 -24.05
CA SER A 113 -1.20 2.38 -25.43
C SER A 113 -0.21 3.56 -25.52
N ARG A 114 0.05 4.25 -24.40
CA ARG A 114 1.05 5.32 -24.30
C ARG A 114 2.47 4.79 -24.05
N GLN A 115 2.63 3.48 -23.84
CA GLN A 115 3.91 2.84 -23.52
C GLN A 115 4.15 1.65 -24.45
N PRO A 116 4.89 1.84 -25.56
CA PRO A 116 5.11 0.79 -26.56
C PRO A 116 5.78 -0.48 -26.02
N SER A 117 6.51 -0.39 -24.91
CA SER A 117 7.18 -1.51 -24.25
C SER A 117 6.27 -2.28 -23.28
N VAL A 118 5.00 -1.90 -23.12
CA VAL A 118 4.04 -2.55 -22.23
C VAL A 118 2.92 -3.21 -23.03
N GLN A 119 2.69 -4.49 -22.77
CA GLN A 119 1.61 -5.25 -23.36
C GLN A 119 0.58 -5.66 -22.30
N LEU A 120 -0.70 -5.60 -22.67
CA LEU A 120 -1.79 -6.12 -21.86
C LEU A 120 -2.34 -7.39 -22.49
N VAL A 121 -2.56 -8.40 -21.66
CA VAL A 121 -3.10 -9.70 -22.06
C VAL A 121 -4.31 -10.01 -21.19
N ASP A 122 -5.50 -9.93 -21.78
CA ASP A 122 -6.74 -10.18 -21.07
C ASP A 122 -7.16 -11.66 -21.12
N GLY A 123 -8.21 -11.97 -20.37
CA GLY A 123 -8.70 -13.34 -20.24
C GLY A 123 -9.22 -13.92 -21.54
N GLU A 124 -9.66 -13.10 -22.50
CA GLU A 124 -10.06 -13.60 -23.82
C GLU A 124 -8.84 -14.07 -24.60
N MET A 125 -7.75 -13.30 -24.56
CA MET A 125 -6.50 -13.67 -25.21
C MET A 125 -5.85 -14.89 -24.55
N VAL A 126 -5.82 -14.97 -23.23
CA VAL A 126 -5.29 -16.15 -22.51
C VAL A 126 -6.06 -17.43 -22.88
N ARG A 127 -7.38 -17.36 -23.04
CA ARG A 127 -8.20 -18.52 -23.46
C ARG A 127 -7.88 -19.02 -24.87
N ARG A 128 -7.28 -18.19 -25.72
CA ARG A 128 -6.77 -18.62 -27.02
C ARG A 128 -5.40 -19.30 -26.93
N TRP A 129 -4.68 -19.09 -25.84
CA TRP A 129 -3.34 -19.66 -25.62
C TRP A 129 -3.39 -21.04 -24.97
N ILE A 130 -4.42 -21.29 -24.16
CA ILE A 130 -4.51 -22.46 -23.28
C ILE A 130 -5.55 -23.44 -23.82
N ASP A 131 -5.22 -24.73 -23.78
CA ASP A 131 -6.19 -25.80 -24.00
C ASP A 131 -7.09 -25.96 -22.77
N LEU A 132 -8.28 -25.34 -22.82
CA LEU A 132 -9.26 -25.41 -21.74
C LEU A 132 -9.77 -26.83 -21.49
N ALA A 133 -9.84 -27.69 -22.51
CA ALA A 133 -10.33 -29.06 -22.36
C ALA A 133 -9.32 -29.92 -21.61
N ALA A 134 -8.02 -29.76 -21.92
CA ALA A 134 -6.95 -30.39 -21.17
C ALA A 134 -6.96 -29.96 -19.69
N LEU A 135 -7.17 -28.67 -19.42
CA LEU A 135 -7.23 -28.12 -18.07
C LEU A 135 -8.46 -28.62 -17.28
N GLU A 136 -9.61 -28.79 -17.93
CA GLU A 136 -10.80 -29.42 -17.32
C GLU A 136 -10.56 -30.90 -17.00
N ALA A 137 -9.90 -31.63 -17.90
CA ALA A 137 -9.57 -33.04 -17.68
C ALA A 137 -8.54 -33.25 -16.57
N GLU A 138 -7.62 -32.31 -16.36
CA GLU A 138 -6.67 -32.31 -15.24
C GLU A 138 -7.38 -32.04 -13.91
N ALA A 139 -8.25 -31.02 -13.86
CA ALA A 139 -9.05 -30.72 -12.67
C ALA A 139 -9.99 -31.87 -12.28
N ALA A 140 -10.48 -32.65 -13.25
CA ALA A 140 -11.30 -33.84 -13.00
C ALA A 140 -10.49 -35.07 -12.53
N ARG A 141 -9.16 -35.08 -12.70
CA ARG A 141 -8.27 -36.18 -12.31
C ARG A 141 -7.65 -36.02 -10.93
N GLU A 142 -7.66 -34.81 -10.34
CA GLU A 142 -7.18 -34.64 -8.97
C GLU A 142 -8.14 -35.31 -7.96
N PRO A 143 -7.68 -36.30 -7.17
CA PRO A 143 -8.49 -36.84 -6.10
C PRO A 143 -8.56 -35.81 -4.96
N SER A 144 -9.75 -35.59 -4.43
CA SER A 144 -9.99 -34.80 -3.22
C SER A 144 -9.31 -35.47 -2.01
N GLY A 145 -8.03 -35.17 -1.83
CA GLY A 145 -7.21 -35.64 -0.71
C GLY A 145 -7.51 -34.85 0.56
N GLY A 146 -8.51 -35.29 1.31
CA GLY A 146 -8.66 -34.99 2.74
C GLY A 146 -8.12 -36.14 3.61
N SER A 147 -7.47 -35.76 4.72
CA SER A 147 -7.09 -36.57 5.90
C SER A 147 -5.65 -37.10 5.98
N ALA A 148 -4.78 -36.29 6.60
CA ALA A 148 -3.83 -36.78 7.61
C ALA A 148 -3.68 -35.71 8.71
N GLY A 149 -4.26 -35.97 9.89
CA GLY A 149 -4.14 -35.10 11.06
C GLY A 149 -5.44 -34.92 11.85
N THR A 150 -6.08 -36.01 12.26
CA THR A 150 -7.11 -35.99 13.31
C THR A 150 -6.43 -36.00 14.68
N ASP A 151 -6.40 -34.85 15.33
CA ASP A 151 -6.54 -34.75 16.80
C ASP A 151 -7.88 -34.04 17.01
N ASP A 152 -8.92 -34.82 17.28
CA ASP A 152 -9.53 -34.88 18.61
C ASP A 152 -10.08 -33.52 19.04
N TRP A 153 -11.34 -33.26 18.69
CA TRP A 153 -12.34 -32.64 19.56
C TRP A 153 -13.72 -32.98 18.98
N THR A 154 -14.67 -33.33 19.84
CA THR A 154 -16.13 -33.46 19.62
C THR A 154 -16.73 -34.87 19.43
N HIS A 155 -16.53 -35.72 20.44
CA HIS A 155 -17.58 -36.64 20.89
C HIS A 155 -18.25 -36.12 22.17
N VAL A 156 -19.09 -35.08 22.09
CA VAL A 156 -20.17 -34.87 23.08
C VAL A 156 -21.35 -34.19 22.39
N PHE A 157 -22.40 -35.00 22.16
CA PHE A 157 -23.84 -34.71 22.16
C PHE A 157 -24.57 -35.38 20.99
N THR A 158 -24.81 -36.68 21.19
CA THR A 158 -25.88 -37.42 20.53
C THR A 158 -27.19 -37.27 21.30
N GLN A 159 -28.24 -36.94 20.52
CA GLN A 159 -29.63 -37.39 20.64
C GLN A 159 -30.57 -36.88 21.75
N ARG A 160 -31.56 -36.09 21.31
CA ARG A 160 -33.03 -36.36 21.33
C ARG A 160 -33.62 -35.40 20.28
N GLY A 161 -34.34 -35.80 19.23
CA GLY A 161 -35.35 -36.85 19.13
C GLY A 161 -36.74 -36.25 19.43
N THR A 162 -37.43 -35.72 18.41
CA THR A 162 -38.83 -36.03 18.02
C THR A 162 -39.36 -35.02 16.99
N ASP A 163 -39.57 -35.54 15.77
CA ASP A 163 -40.68 -35.35 14.84
C ASP A 163 -41.68 -34.20 15.07
N ARG A 164 -41.82 -33.33 14.05
CA ARG A 164 -43.11 -33.16 13.33
C ARG A 164 -42.94 -32.39 12.02
N ALA A 165 -43.38 -33.04 10.94
CA ALA A 165 -43.57 -32.46 9.62
C ALA A 165 -44.66 -31.39 9.60
N SER A 166 -44.52 -30.38 8.72
CA SER A 166 -45.60 -29.87 7.85
C SER A 166 -45.08 -28.83 6.85
N ALA A 167 -45.67 -28.90 5.65
CA ALA A 167 -45.31 -28.31 4.37
C ALA A 167 -45.54 -26.78 4.24
N PRO A 168 -45.21 -26.15 3.10
CA PRO A 168 -44.98 -24.71 2.96
C PRO A 168 -46.23 -23.92 2.51
N ARG A 169 -46.27 -22.62 2.83
CA ARG A 169 -47.12 -21.62 2.17
C ARG A 169 -46.41 -20.27 2.07
N SER A 170 -46.29 -19.76 0.85
CA SER A 170 -46.20 -18.33 0.53
C SER A 170 -47.62 -17.78 0.28
N PRO A 171 -47.80 -16.52 -0.15
CA PRO A 171 -47.25 -15.23 0.32
C PRO A 171 -48.41 -14.29 0.77
N THR A 172 -48.14 -13.04 1.19
CA THR A 172 -48.96 -11.80 0.96
C THR A 172 -48.71 -10.73 2.05
N GLY A 173 -48.57 -9.46 1.64
CA GLY A 173 -48.80 -8.25 2.45
C GLY A 173 -47.53 -7.45 2.76
N GLN A 174 -47.21 -6.40 1.99
CA GLN A 174 -47.57 -4.98 2.21
C GLN A 174 -46.96 -4.34 3.48
N GLY A 175 -46.18 -3.29 3.28
CA GLY A 175 -45.70 -2.42 4.36
C GLY A 175 -44.69 -1.36 3.86
N ALA A 176 -45.20 -0.28 3.30
CA ALA A 176 -44.44 0.89 2.87
C ALA A 176 -44.06 1.80 4.06
N SER A 177 -43.10 2.69 3.79
CA SER A 177 -42.87 4.02 4.40
C SER A 177 -42.32 4.13 5.83
N VAL A 178 -40.99 4.27 5.92
CA VAL A 178 -40.32 5.14 6.91
C VAL A 178 -39.26 5.97 6.18
N GLY A 179 -39.69 7.09 5.59
CA GLY A 179 -38.82 7.94 4.77
C GLY A 179 -39.45 9.30 4.54
N ALA A 180 -39.75 10.03 5.61
CA ALA A 180 -40.25 11.41 5.50
C ALA A 180 -39.90 12.33 6.68
N ILE A 181 -39.43 11.82 7.83
CA ILE A 181 -39.22 12.66 9.02
C ILE A 181 -37.79 13.24 9.11
N ALA A 182 -36.81 12.65 8.41
CA ALA A 182 -35.42 13.12 8.46
C ALA A 182 -35.12 14.37 7.60
N ALA A 183 -35.94 14.67 6.60
CA ALA A 183 -35.69 15.77 5.66
C ALA A 183 -36.13 17.15 6.21
N ALA A 184 -37.13 17.20 7.10
CA ALA A 184 -37.65 18.45 7.64
C ALA A 184 -36.76 19.05 8.74
N VAL A 185 -36.09 18.20 9.54
CA VAL A 185 -35.20 18.65 10.63
C VAL A 185 -33.89 19.24 10.08
N ALA A 186 -33.38 18.69 8.98
CA ALA A 186 -32.16 19.19 8.33
C ALA A 186 -32.37 20.57 7.67
N LEU A 187 -33.55 20.85 7.13
CA LEU A 187 -33.85 22.12 6.47
C LEU A 187 -33.98 23.28 7.47
N ILE A 188 -34.56 23.02 8.65
CA ILE A 188 -34.72 24.02 9.72
C ILE A 188 -33.38 24.37 10.37
N ALA A 189 -32.50 23.38 10.56
CA ALA A 189 -31.14 23.62 11.07
C ALA A 189 -30.25 24.40 10.07
N PHE A 190 -30.41 24.15 8.77
CA PHE A 190 -29.67 24.85 7.73
C PHE A 190 -30.09 26.33 7.62
N LEU A 191 -31.38 26.63 7.74
CA LEU A 191 -31.88 28.02 7.70
C LEU A 191 -31.45 28.85 8.92
N ALA A 192 -31.28 28.23 10.09
CA ALA A 192 -30.81 28.93 11.30
C ALA A 192 -29.32 29.30 11.25
N PHE A 193 -28.48 28.52 10.55
CA PHE A 193 -27.04 28.75 10.45
C PHE A 193 -26.67 29.80 9.38
N VAL A 194 -27.53 29.99 8.36
CA VAL A 194 -27.25 30.88 7.22
C VAL A 194 -27.72 32.33 7.47
N VAL A 195 -28.67 32.57 8.38
CA VAL A 195 -29.39 33.87 8.44
C VAL A 195 -29.19 34.69 9.73
N LEU A 196 -28.41 34.23 10.72
CA LEU A 196 -28.15 35.02 11.94
C LEU A 196 -26.68 35.46 12.10
N PRO A 197 -26.29 36.64 11.58
CA PRO A 197 -25.03 37.27 11.95
C PRO A 197 -25.19 38.03 13.28
N LEU A 198 -24.61 37.49 14.37
CA LEU A 198 -24.33 38.24 15.60
C LEU A 198 -22.80 38.43 15.65
N ARG A 199 -22.30 39.54 15.14
CA ARG A 199 -21.95 40.78 15.88
C ARG A 199 -21.15 40.54 17.16
N SER A 200 -19.89 41.02 17.05
CA SER A 200 -18.97 41.56 18.07
C SER A 200 -18.38 40.61 19.11
N VAL A 201 -17.04 40.59 19.20
CA VAL A 201 -16.30 41.15 20.35
C VAL A 201 -14.91 41.65 19.90
N THR A 202 -14.67 42.91 20.22
CA THR A 202 -13.42 43.69 20.16
C THR A 202 -12.48 43.29 21.30
N THR A 203 -11.16 43.23 21.07
CA THR A 203 -10.08 43.97 21.78
C THR A 203 -8.69 43.37 21.57
N SER A 204 -7.74 44.21 21.15
CA SER A 204 -6.27 44.02 21.30
C SER A 204 -5.86 44.26 22.77
N PRO A 205 -4.63 43.91 23.23
CA PRO A 205 -3.44 44.70 22.87
C PRO A 205 -2.07 43.96 22.83
N THR A 206 -1.17 44.54 22.04
CA THR A 206 0.25 44.82 22.30
C THR A 206 1.03 43.92 23.27
N THR A 207 2.07 43.22 22.77
CA THR A 207 3.31 43.04 23.55
C THR A 207 4.56 43.03 22.64
N ARG A 208 5.21 44.20 22.61
CA ARG A 208 6.65 44.46 22.72
C ARG A 208 7.63 43.32 22.36
N ALA A 209 8.42 43.59 21.32
CA ALA A 209 9.70 42.92 21.03
C ALA A 209 10.76 43.18 22.13
N PRO A 210 11.74 42.28 22.28
CA PRO A 210 13.08 42.66 22.67
C PRO A 210 14.12 42.34 21.59
N ALA A 211 14.90 43.40 21.32
CA ALA A 211 16.32 43.47 21.00
C ALA A 211 17.05 42.23 20.45
N ARG A 212 17.68 42.45 19.28
CA ARG A 212 18.88 41.76 18.83
C ARG A 212 19.99 41.86 19.88
N THR A 213 20.66 40.75 20.14
CA THR A 213 22.05 40.75 20.57
C THR A 213 22.80 39.80 19.65
N ARG A 214 23.73 40.36 18.87
CA ARG A 214 24.80 39.63 18.18
C ARG A 214 25.96 39.51 19.16
N GLU A 215 26.54 38.32 19.28
CA GLU A 215 27.98 38.00 19.18
C GLU A 215 28.32 36.75 20.00
N GLY A 216 29.13 35.88 19.40
CA GLY A 216 29.67 34.69 20.10
C GLY A 216 30.05 33.55 19.17
N SER A 217 31.08 33.76 18.35
CA SER A 217 31.86 32.73 17.67
C SER A 217 32.36 31.66 18.66
N LEU A 218 32.16 30.37 18.39
CA LEU A 218 33.08 29.31 18.83
C LEU A 218 32.96 28.04 17.96
N ALA A 219 34.13 27.47 17.71
CA ALA A 219 34.52 26.43 16.75
C ALA A 219 33.90 25.04 17.01
N PRO A 220 34.03 24.06 16.07
CA PRO A 220 33.26 22.81 16.11
C PRO A 220 33.75 21.81 17.16
N ALA A 221 32.79 21.08 17.74
CA ALA A 221 33.02 20.04 18.72
C ALA A 221 33.71 18.78 18.12
N PRO A 222 34.56 18.08 18.91
CA PRO A 222 35.25 16.87 18.47
C PRO A 222 34.36 15.62 18.54
N TYR A 223 34.64 14.66 17.65
CA TYR A 223 34.00 13.34 17.57
C TYR A 223 34.19 12.51 18.85
N PRO A 224 33.20 11.68 19.25
CA PRO A 224 33.33 10.80 20.40
C PRO A 224 34.23 9.58 20.10
N THR A 225 35.12 9.29 21.05
CA THR A 225 36.05 8.15 21.06
C THR A 225 35.34 6.88 21.56
N ILE A 226 35.49 5.76 20.84
CA ILE A 226 35.02 4.43 21.27
C ILE A 226 35.99 3.86 22.33
N PRO A 227 35.52 3.34 23.48
CA PRO A 227 36.38 2.65 24.42
C PRO A 227 36.69 1.21 23.96
N ASN A 228 37.98 0.91 23.92
CA ASN A 228 38.52 -0.40 23.60
C ASN A 228 38.44 -1.30 24.86
N THR A 229 37.68 -2.41 24.81
CA THR A 229 37.68 -3.41 25.89
C THR A 229 38.21 -4.74 25.34
N ALA A 230 39.33 -5.18 25.92
CA ALA A 230 40.02 -6.43 25.59
C ALA A 230 39.23 -7.68 26.04
N PRO A 231 39.50 -8.87 25.47
CA PRO A 231 38.64 -10.05 25.63
C PRO A 231 38.95 -10.84 26.91
N ALA A 232 37.90 -11.34 27.58
CA ALA A 232 38.01 -12.33 28.66
C ALA A 232 37.79 -13.76 28.13
N THR A 233 38.58 -14.67 28.68
CA THR A 233 38.81 -16.09 28.39
C THR A 233 37.55 -16.97 28.63
N PRO A 234 37.36 -18.11 27.92
CA PRO A 234 36.15 -18.92 28.04
C PRO A 234 36.24 -19.91 29.21
N THR A 235 35.14 -20.09 29.95
CA THR A 235 34.95 -21.23 30.86
C THR A 235 33.77 -22.08 30.39
N HIS A 236 34.02 -23.38 30.27
CA HIS A 236 33.09 -24.42 29.83
C HIS A 236 32.00 -24.72 30.88
N THR A 237 30.73 -24.81 30.45
CA THR A 237 29.72 -25.78 30.94
C THR A 237 28.53 -25.88 29.96
N PRO A 238 27.79 -27.01 29.92
CA PRO A 238 27.01 -27.43 28.75
C PRO A 238 25.50 -27.16 28.89
N GLU A 239 24.93 -26.33 28.02
CA GLU A 239 23.48 -26.33 27.75
C GLU A 239 23.26 -26.11 26.25
N ARG A 240 22.98 -27.21 25.54
CA ARG A 240 22.97 -27.28 24.07
C ARG A 240 21.59 -27.02 23.45
N SER A 241 20.61 -26.53 24.21
CA SER A 241 19.24 -26.34 23.70
C SER A 241 18.76 -24.87 23.69
N GLY A 242 19.31 -23.99 24.54
CA GLY A 242 18.95 -22.56 24.56
C GLY A 242 19.77 -21.65 23.63
N ARG A 243 20.88 -22.15 23.07
CA ARG A 243 21.91 -21.31 22.42
C ARG A 243 21.52 -20.77 21.03
N LEU A 244 20.54 -21.36 20.33
CA LEU A 244 20.11 -20.82 19.03
C LEU A 244 19.25 -19.55 19.14
N ARG A 245 18.47 -19.37 20.22
CA ARG A 245 17.65 -18.16 20.42
C ARG A 245 18.41 -17.02 21.09
N ALA A 246 19.34 -17.34 22.00
CA ALA A 246 20.12 -16.31 22.71
C ALA A 246 21.19 -15.62 21.84
N VAL A 247 21.57 -16.21 20.70
CA VAL A 247 22.54 -15.64 19.75
C VAL A 247 21.86 -14.78 18.66
N SER A 248 20.58 -15.01 18.37
CA SER A 248 19.86 -14.26 17.33
C SER A 248 19.40 -12.87 17.80
N GLU A 249 18.88 -12.72 19.01
CA GLU A 249 18.36 -11.43 19.50
C GLU A 249 19.40 -10.29 19.61
N PRO A 250 20.65 -10.52 20.07
CA PRO A 250 21.66 -9.46 20.07
C PRO A 250 22.10 -9.08 18.66
N MET A 251 22.17 -10.06 17.75
CA MET A 251 22.61 -9.86 16.37
C MET A 251 21.54 -9.16 15.52
N GLU A 252 20.26 -9.48 15.72
CA GLU A 252 19.13 -8.79 15.09
C GLU A 252 19.03 -7.33 15.55
N ARG A 253 19.13 -7.06 16.86
CA ARG A 253 19.15 -5.69 17.38
C ARG A 253 20.34 -4.87 16.86
N ALA A 254 21.52 -5.48 16.77
CA ALA A 254 22.69 -4.84 16.17
C ALA A 254 22.48 -4.55 14.67
N THR A 255 21.88 -5.50 13.94
CA THR A 255 21.59 -5.36 12.50
C THR A 255 20.57 -4.25 12.24
N THR A 256 19.46 -4.19 12.99
CA THR A 256 18.44 -3.15 12.84
C THR A 256 18.99 -1.76 13.20
N THR A 257 19.82 -1.66 14.24
CA THR A 257 20.46 -0.38 14.63
C THR A 257 21.40 0.11 13.53
N TYR A 258 22.23 -0.79 12.98
CA TYR A 258 23.13 -0.46 11.88
C TYR A 258 22.39 -0.06 10.59
N LEU A 259 21.32 -0.77 10.23
CA LEU A 259 20.49 -0.43 9.07
C LEU A 259 19.84 0.95 9.22
N ARG A 260 19.37 1.28 10.43
CA ARG A 260 18.79 2.59 10.75
C ARG A 260 19.79 3.73 10.62
N GLU A 261 21.00 3.55 11.17
CA GLU A 261 22.10 4.52 11.04
C GLU A 261 22.56 4.69 9.58
N ALA A 262 22.51 3.63 8.80
CA ALA A 262 22.77 3.65 7.36
C ALA A 262 21.59 4.19 6.54
N GLY A 263 20.44 4.52 7.14
CA GLY A 263 19.24 4.99 6.45
C GLY A 263 18.62 3.94 5.52
N ILE A 264 18.80 2.65 5.79
CA ILE A 264 18.27 1.54 4.98
C ILE A 264 17.04 0.96 5.67
N PRO A 265 15.85 0.98 5.03
CA PRO A 265 14.64 0.40 5.60
C PRO A 265 14.73 -1.14 5.75
N ASP A 266 14.20 -1.67 6.85
CA ASP A 266 14.12 -3.12 7.11
C ASP A 266 12.92 -3.74 6.39
N THR A 267 13.20 -4.36 5.25
CA THR A 267 12.20 -5.03 4.40
C THR A 267 11.50 -6.22 5.06
N ARG A 268 11.98 -6.67 6.23
CA ARG A 268 11.31 -7.73 7.02
C ARG A 268 10.10 -7.23 7.80
N ARG A 269 9.99 -5.91 8.00
CA ARG A 269 8.89 -5.27 8.75
C ARG A 269 8.12 -4.28 7.87
N PRO A 270 7.54 -4.70 6.73
CA PRO A 270 6.80 -3.79 5.87
C PRO A 270 5.53 -3.30 6.56
N ILE A 271 5.20 -2.02 6.35
CA ILE A 271 3.96 -1.43 6.84
C ILE A 271 2.85 -1.74 5.83
N ASP A 272 1.76 -2.38 6.27
CA ASP A 272 0.58 -2.60 5.44
C ASP A 272 -0.10 -1.27 5.11
N HIS A 273 -0.36 -1.04 3.82
CA HIS A 273 -0.83 0.27 3.34
C HIS A 273 -2.23 0.62 3.86
N GLU A 274 -3.12 -0.36 3.96
CA GLU A 274 -4.49 -0.10 4.42
C GLU A 274 -4.51 0.05 5.95
N ALA A 275 -3.73 -0.74 6.68
CA ALA A 275 -3.53 -0.57 8.12
C ALA A 275 -2.96 0.82 8.44
N ALA A 276 -1.95 1.27 7.69
CA ALA A 276 -1.38 2.61 7.82
C ALA A 276 -2.41 3.71 7.56
N ARG A 277 -3.23 3.54 6.51
CA ARG A 277 -4.31 4.47 6.17
C ARG A 277 -5.34 4.58 7.30
N MET A 278 -5.71 3.45 7.89
CA MET A 278 -6.66 3.38 8.99
C MET A 278 -6.08 3.93 10.30
N ALA A 279 -4.80 3.67 10.58
CA ALA A 279 -4.11 4.22 11.74
C ALA A 279 -4.00 5.75 11.66
N ALA A 280 -3.56 6.28 10.52
CA ALA A 280 -3.43 7.72 10.31
C ALA A 280 -4.78 8.46 10.34
N LYS A 281 -5.87 7.82 9.86
CA LYS A 281 -7.22 8.40 9.93
C LYS A 281 -7.69 8.63 11.37
N ASN A 282 -7.14 7.91 12.35
CA ASN A 282 -7.50 8.07 13.76
C ASN A 282 -6.70 9.20 14.45
N VAL A 283 -5.74 9.82 13.76
CA VAL A 283 -4.99 10.98 14.27
C VAL A 283 -5.87 12.23 14.18
N SER A 284 -5.91 13.01 15.27
CA SER A 284 -6.75 14.20 15.36
C SER A 284 -6.35 15.23 14.30
N GLY A 285 -7.32 15.78 13.57
CA GLY A 285 -7.10 16.76 12.50
C GLY A 285 -6.85 16.13 11.11
N VAL A 286 -6.66 14.80 11.03
CA VAL A 286 -6.58 14.08 9.76
C VAL A 286 -7.97 13.83 9.19
N ARG A 287 -8.23 14.33 7.99
CA ARG A 287 -9.49 14.10 7.27
C ARG A 287 -9.43 12.87 6.39
N SER A 288 -8.27 12.65 5.77
CA SER A 288 -8.01 11.48 4.94
C SER A 288 -6.53 11.23 4.76
N ALA A 289 -6.15 9.97 4.60
CA ALA A 289 -4.80 9.56 4.26
C ALA A 289 -4.84 8.61 3.05
N LEU A 290 -3.77 8.61 2.25
CA LEU A 290 -3.59 7.73 1.10
C LEU A 290 -2.10 7.57 0.77
N TRP A 291 -1.75 6.49 0.09
CA TRP A 291 -0.41 6.29 -0.46
C TRP A 291 -0.34 6.81 -1.90
N LEU A 292 0.69 7.59 -2.22
CA LEU A 292 0.99 8.00 -3.60
C LEU A 292 1.82 6.94 -4.33
N ASP A 293 2.74 6.32 -3.61
CA ASP A 293 3.58 5.21 -4.04
C ASP A 293 3.99 4.41 -2.79
N HIS A 294 5.00 3.54 -2.91
CA HIS A 294 5.44 2.66 -1.83
C HIS A 294 6.02 3.40 -0.62
N ASP A 295 6.58 4.59 -0.82
CA ASP A 295 7.33 5.29 0.23
C ASP A 295 6.68 6.62 0.64
N ASN A 296 5.79 7.18 -0.21
CA ASN A 296 5.19 8.49 0.01
C ASN A 296 3.73 8.36 0.47
N PHE A 297 3.53 8.62 1.76
CA PHE A 297 2.24 8.62 2.40
C PHE A 297 1.71 10.05 2.51
N VAL A 298 0.51 10.32 2.01
CA VAL A 298 -0.12 11.64 2.01
C VAL A 298 -1.22 11.68 3.06
N VAL A 299 -1.21 12.76 3.84
CA VAL A 299 -2.17 13.05 4.89
C VAL A 299 -2.79 14.42 4.60
N MET A 300 -4.10 14.43 4.41
CA MET A 300 -4.89 15.64 4.22
C MET A 300 -5.51 16.05 5.55
N VAL A 301 -5.23 17.28 5.98
CA VAL A 301 -5.67 17.84 7.25
C VAL A 301 -6.61 19.03 7.04
N ASP A 302 -7.44 19.29 8.04
CA ASP A 302 -8.44 20.36 8.00
C ASP A 302 -7.92 21.60 8.74
N GLY A 303 -7.28 22.53 8.04
CA GLY A 303 -6.80 23.79 8.61
C GLY A 303 -5.29 23.89 8.77
N ALA A 304 -4.81 25.14 8.73
CA ALA A 304 -3.38 25.47 8.73
C ALA A 304 -2.66 25.02 10.01
N ASP A 305 -3.36 24.99 11.16
CA ASP A 305 -2.79 24.59 12.45
C ASP A 305 -2.38 23.11 12.47
N HIS A 306 -3.10 22.27 11.71
CA HIS A 306 -2.79 20.85 11.56
C HIS A 306 -1.73 20.57 10.49
N ARG A 307 -1.39 21.55 9.64
CA ARG A 307 -0.29 21.44 8.69
C ARG A 307 1.01 21.84 9.38
N SER A 308 1.49 20.98 10.26
CA SER A 308 2.68 21.18 11.08
C SER A 308 3.59 19.95 11.11
N MET A 309 4.83 20.12 11.58
CA MET A 309 5.74 18.97 11.80
C MET A 309 5.23 18.06 12.93
N ALA A 310 4.51 18.61 13.92
CA ALA A 310 3.88 17.84 14.98
C ALA A 310 2.84 16.85 14.43
N MET A 311 2.07 17.25 13.41
CA MET A 311 1.17 16.31 12.72
C MET A 311 1.92 15.15 12.05
N ILE A 312 3.11 15.42 11.48
CA ILE A 312 3.94 14.36 10.94
C ILE A 312 4.42 13.44 12.06
N ASP A 313 4.83 13.98 13.21
CA ASP A 313 5.20 13.20 14.40
C ASP A 313 4.05 12.28 14.84
N ASP A 314 2.84 12.83 14.99
CA ASP A 314 1.65 12.08 15.42
C ASP A 314 1.29 10.95 14.45
N VAL A 315 1.37 11.22 13.14
CA VAL A 315 1.15 10.20 12.11
C VAL A 315 2.23 9.13 12.18
N CYS A 316 3.50 9.51 12.30
CA CYS A 316 4.60 8.55 12.39
C CYS A 316 4.48 7.65 13.63
N LEU A 317 4.10 8.21 14.79
CA LEU A 317 3.81 7.44 16.01
C LEU A 317 2.66 6.45 15.81
N ALA A 318 1.61 6.84 15.07
CA ALA A 318 0.51 5.93 14.74
C ALA A 318 0.94 4.76 13.83
N LEU A 319 2.02 4.93 13.05
CA LEU A 319 2.54 3.92 12.12
C LEU A 319 3.59 2.99 12.76
N GLU A 320 4.28 3.40 13.83
CA GLU A 320 5.33 2.61 14.48
C GLU A 320 4.93 1.16 14.85
N PRO A 321 3.71 0.88 15.36
CA PRO A 321 3.30 -0.49 15.69
C PRO A 321 3.16 -1.38 14.46
N LEU A 322 3.02 -0.80 13.26
CA LEU A 322 2.69 -1.52 12.04
C LEU A 322 3.92 -2.05 11.30
N GLY A 323 5.11 -1.50 11.55
CA GLY A 323 6.33 -1.90 10.83
C GLY A 323 7.45 -0.88 10.92
N ASP A 324 8.40 -0.94 9.99
CA ASP A 324 9.51 -0.01 9.92
C ASP A 324 9.12 1.30 9.23
N THR A 325 8.99 2.35 10.03
CA THR A 325 8.62 3.69 9.55
C THR A 325 9.75 4.40 8.79
N LEU A 326 10.98 3.86 8.78
CA LEU A 326 12.07 4.40 7.97
C LEU A 326 11.78 4.30 6.46
N ALA A 327 10.91 3.37 6.04
CA ALA A 327 10.43 3.27 4.67
C ALA A 327 9.46 4.41 4.28
N VAL A 328 8.95 5.17 5.26
CA VAL A 328 7.80 6.07 5.05
C VAL A 328 8.22 7.53 5.11
N VAL A 329 7.86 8.27 4.06
CA VAL A 329 7.83 9.73 4.02
C VAL A 329 6.39 10.20 4.07
N VAL A 330 6.07 10.93 5.14
CA VAL A 330 4.75 11.52 5.36
C VAL A 330 4.72 12.89 4.72
N ASN A 331 3.64 13.17 3.98
CA ASN A 331 3.38 14.40 3.26
C ASN A 331 2.05 15.00 3.75
N VAL A 332 2.11 16.11 4.47
CA VAL A 332 0.91 16.76 5.05
C VAL A 332 0.47 17.93 4.17
N GLN A 333 -0.82 17.96 3.85
CA GLN A 333 -1.47 19.00 3.05
C GLN A 333 -2.71 19.54 3.76
N ASP A 334 -2.84 20.86 3.81
CA ASP A 334 -4.08 21.53 4.23
C ASP A 334 -5.02 21.67 3.04
N ILE A 335 -6.18 21.03 3.10
CA ILE A 335 -7.19 21.07 2.04
C ILE A 335 -8.09 22.32 2.11
N THR A 336 -8.00 23.09 3.19
CA THR A 336 -8.78 24.32 3.40
C THR A 336 -8.02 25.57 2.95
N ALA A 337 -6.75 25.40 2.56
CA ALA A 337 -5.89 26.48 2.12
C ALA A 337 -6.48 27.24 0.91
N GLN A 338 -6.73 28.54 1.11
CA GLN A 338 -7.25 29.42 0.07
C GLN A 338 -6.15 30.19 -0.69
N HIS A 339 -4.89 30.07 -0.26
CA HIS A 339 -3.75 30.79 -0.83
C HIS A 339 -2.60 29.84 -1.15
N ALA A 340 -1.78 30.21 -2.15
CA ALA A 340 -0.67 29.39 -2.66
C ALA A 340 0.35 29.00 -1.57
N ASP A 341 0.52 29.83 -0.53
CA ASP A 341 1.39 29.55 0.61
C ASP A 341 0.80 28.51 1.58
N GLY A 342 -0.54 28.47 1.68
CA GLY A 342 -1.29 27.43 2.39
C GLY A 342 -1.29 26.08 1.68
N ALA A 343 -1.10 26.06 0.36
CA ALA A 343 -1.08 24.83 -0.45
C ALA A 343 0.28 24.11 -0.47
N THR A 344 1.27 24.59 0.30
CA THR A 344 2.59 23.94 0.41
C THR A 344 2.50 22.64 1.18
N THR A 345 3.10 21.59 0.64
CA THR A 345 3.18 20.28 1.32
C THR A 345 4.33 20.28 2.32
N LEU A 346 4.07 19.87 3.56
CA LEU A 346 5.15 19.54 4.51
C LEU A 346 5.52 18.07 4.36
N SER A 347 6.81 17.75 4.28
CA SER A 347 7.29 16.41 3.95
C SER A 347 8.47 16.01 4.82
N ARG A 348 8.38 14.87 5.52
CA ARG A 348 9.49 14.32 6.31
C ARG A 348 9.41 12.80 6.41
N ASN A 349 10.57 12.15 6.43
CA ASN A 349 10.66 10.75 6.82
C ASN A 349 10.36 10.58 8.31
N CYS A 350 9.77 9.47 8.71
CA CYS A 350 9.39 9.25 10.10
C CYS A 350 10.56 9.04 11.07
N GLN A 351 11.74 8.64 10.60
CA GLN A 351 12.89 8.37 11.46
C GLN A 351 14.10 9.26 11.17
N LEU A 352 14.03 10.14 10.18
CA LEU A 352 15.14 11.01 9.77
C LEU A 352 14.81 12.49 9.96
N ALA A 353 15.86 13.31 10.02
CA ALA A 353 15.71 14.76 10.13
C ALA A 353 15.06 15.36 8.87
N GLU A 354 14.57 16.60 9.00
CA GLU A 354 13.96 17.31 7.88
C GLU A 354 14.90 17.41 6.68
N GLY A 355 14.38 17.11 5.49
CA GLY A 355 15.16 17.08 4.24
C GLY A 355 16.01 15.83 4.03
N GLN A 356 16.17 14.95 5.04
CA GLN A 356 16.84 13.65 4.89
C GLN A 356 15.85 12.57 4.42
N ARG A 357 16.37 11.57 3.70
CA ARG A 357 15.61 10.45 3.14
C ARG A 357 16.39 9.16 3.30
N ALA A 358 15.66 8.05 3.37
CA ALA A 358 16.27 6.73 3.38
C ALA A 358 16.98 6.46 2.04
N LEU A 359 17.97 5.58 2.05
CA LEU A 359 18.65 5.13 0.84
C LEU A 359 17.62 4.55 -0.14
N PHE A 360 17.79 4.88 -1.43
CA PHE A 360 16.89 4.51 -2.55
C PHE A 360 15.51 5.19 -2.56
N GLN A 361 15.16 5.98 -1.53
CA GLN A 361 13.90 6.70 -1.48
C GLN A 361 13.92 7.93 -2.41
N ARG A 362 13.10 7.91 -3.46
CA ARG A 362 13.07 8.99 -4.48
C ARG A 362 12.39 10.25 -3.94
N LYS A 363 12.91 11.42 -4.33
CA LYS A 363 12.26 12.72 -4.05
C LYS A 363 11.07 12.90 -4.99
N ARG A 364 9.86 12.71 -4.46
CA ARG A 364 8.61 12.97 -5.20
C ARG A 364 8.21 14.43 -5.03
N GLN A 365 7.80 15.09 -6.12
CA GLN A 365 7.15 16.39 -6.03
C GLN A 365 5.67 16.16 -5.72
N VAL A 366 5.27 16.49 -4.48
CA VAL A 366 3.92 16.23 -3.95
C VAL A 366 3.06 17.50 -3.92
N ASP A 367 3.65 18.64 -4.27
CA ASP A 367 3.00 19.94 -4.27
C ASP A 367 1.85 20.04 -5.29
N VAL A 368 0.69 20.50 -4.83
CA VAL A 368 -0.51 20.74 -5.65
C VAL A 368 -0.28 21.81 -6.72
N VAL A 369 0.61 22.77 -6.44
CA VAL A 369 0.99 23.85 -7.35
C VAL A 369 2.51 23.90 -7.49
N ALA A 370 3.02 23.88 -8.72
CA ALA A 370 4.46 23.93 -9.00
C ALA A 370 5.09 25.23 -8.43
N PRO A 371 6.32 25.19 -7.90
CA PRO A 371 7.00 26.35 -7.29
C PRO A 371 7.08 27.56 -8.23
N GLU A 372 7.30 27.32 -9.52
CA GLU A 372 7.37 28.34 -10.58
C GLU A 372 6.05 29.08 -10.75
N VAL A 373 4.93 28.34 -10.71
CA VAL A 373 3.59 28.89 -10.81
C VAL A 373 3.27 29.74 -9.57
N ARG A 374 3.74 29.34 -8.38
CA ARG A 374 3.59 30.15 -7.16
C ARG A 374 4.39 31.43 -7.19
N ALA A 375 5.62 31.39 -7.72
CA ALA A 375 6.46 32.58 -7.86
C ALA A 375 5.79 33.61 -8.79
N LEU A 376 5.16 33.14 -9.87
CA LEU A 376 4.36 33.98 -10.78
C LEU A 376 3.13 34.59 -10.08
N PHE A 377 2.34 33.77 -9.37
CA PHE A 377 1.18 34.28 -8.62
C PHE A 377 1.57 35.25 -7.50
N LYS A 378 2.70 35.04 -6.83
CA LYS A 378 3.22 35.98 -5.82
C LYS A 378 3.63 37.30 -6.45
N GLY A 379 4.33 37.28 -7.58
CA GLY A 379 4.72 38.49 -8.31
C GLY A 379 3.51 39.33 -8.71
N GLN A 380 2.44 38.69 -9.19
CA GLN A 380 1.19 39.36 -9.60
C GLN A 380 0.32 39.87 -8.44
N GLN A 381 0.52 39.40 -7.22
CA GLN A 381 -0.20 39.89 -6.02
C GLN A 381 0.59 40.96 -5.25
N SER A 382 1.84 41.22 -5.64
CA SER A 382 2.73 42.22 -5.05
C SER A 382 2.85 43.53 -5.85
N GLU A 383 2.18 43.62 -7.01
CA GLU A 383 1.82 44.87 -7.70
C GLU A 383 0.41 45.30 -7.29
#